data_AF-A0A086L6U1-F1
#
_entry.id   AF-A0A086L6U1-F1
#
_cell.length_a   1.000
_cell.length_b   1.000
_cell.length_c   1.000
_cell.angle_alpha   90.00
_cell.angle_beta   90.00
_cell.angle_gamma   90.00
#
_symmetry.space_group_name_H-M   'P 1'
#
loop_
_entity.id
_entity.type
_entity.pdbx_description
1 polymer ?
#
loop_
_entity_poly.entity_id
_entity_poly.type
_entity_poly.pdbx_seq_one_letter_code
_entity_poly.pdbx_strand_id
1 'polypeptide(L)'
;MGSAPAARNRQQRSGLFRLYLFKQRTSRLRVSILKTAPVTSRLERQAREGNSRQISKHQEPEIDFTMAREENLYMARLAEETERYEDLVHFMRKVVESGQELNDEERNLLSVGYKNIVGGFRSSWRSLALIEQRDLDAGSLRLDLLTNYRRRLELQLEATCDEVTQLIDKHLLPTATSTDCKAFYLKMKADYCRYMSEVAQDEKFRTVVETAHRAYEE
;
A
#
# COMPACT_ATOMS: atom_id res chain seq x y z
N MET A 1 -19.88 43.78 34.12
CA MET A 1 -20.06 42.32 34.15
C MET A 1 -19.90 41.81 32.72
N GLY A 2 -18.93 40.93 32.49
CA GLY A 2 -18.57 40.42 31.17
C GLY A 2 -17.38 39.48 31.32
N SER A 3 -17.66 38.26 31.74
CA SER A 3 -16.72 37.18 32.05
C SER A 3 -16.15 36.53 30.78
N ALA A 4 -14.83 36.43 30.71
CA ALA A 4 -14.12 35.48 29.85
C ALA A 4 -14.15 34.07 30.52
N PRO A 5 -13.83 32.97 29.79
CA PRO A 5 -12.41 32.67 29.61
C PRO A 5 -12.04 32.04 28.26
N ALA A 6 -11.11 32.70 27.57
CA ALA A 6 -10.20 32.09 26.60
C ALA A 6 -9.07 31.38 27.36
N ALA A 7 -9.25 30.11 27.72
CA ALA A 7 -8.22 29.31 28.39
C ALA A 7 -8.45 27.80 28.23
N ARG A 8 -8.39 27.28 26.99
CA ARG A 8 -8.36 25.81 26.80
C ARG A 8 -7.51 25.29 25.65
N ASN A 9 -6.62 26.12 25.10
CA ASN A 9 -5.85 25.75 23.90
C ASN A 9 -4.32 25.91 24.03
N ARG A 10 -3.78 25.74 25.24
CA ARG A 10 -2.31 25.74 25.50
C ARG A 10 -1.73 24.42 26.01
N GLN A 11 -2.57 23.43 26.36
CA GLN A 11 -2.09 22.19 27.00
C GLN A 11 -1.99 20.98 26.07
N GLN A 12 -2.52 21.03 24.84
CA GLN A 12 -2.37 19.93 23.86
C GLN A 12 -1.20 20.10 22.87
N ARG A 13 -0.51 21.25 22.86
CA ARG A 13 0.66 21.48 21.99
C ARG A 13 2.01 21.08 22.60
N SER A 14 2.07 20.68 23.87
CA SER A 14 3.34 20.28 24.52
C SER A 14 3.69 18.79 24.37
N GLY A 15 2.69 17.92 24.10
CA GLY A 15 2.92 16.47 23.93
C GLY A 15 3.60 16.11 22.62
N LEU A 16 3.21 16.76 21.51
CA LEU A 16 3.76 16.48 20.18
C LEU A 16 5.20 16.99 20.00
N PHE A 17 5.59 18.06 20.70
CA PHE A 17 6.97 18.54 20.70
C PHE A 17 7.93 17.63 21.50
N ARG A 18 7.44 16.94 22.54
CA ARG A 18 8.23 15.95 23.28
C ARG A 18 8.50 14.67 22.49
N LEU A 19 7.55 14.20 21.67
CA LEU A 19 7.78 13.04 20.80
C LEU A 19 8.78 13.35 19.67
N TYR A 20 8.73 14.57 19.12
CA TYR A 20 9.66 14.99 18.06
C TYR A 20 11.11 15.10 18.56
N LEU A 21 11.32 15.63 19.77
CA LEU A 21 12.65 15.72 20.38
C LEU A 21 13.19 14.36 20.90
N PHE A 22 12.33 13.38 21.16
CA PHE A 22 12.75 12.02 21.52
C PHE A 22 13.27 11.24 20.29
N LYS A 23 12.67 11.40 19.11
CA LYS A 23 13.16 10.78 17.86
C LYS A 23 14.49 11.34 17.34
N GLN A 24 14.83 12.59 17.66
CA GLN A 24 16.10 13.22 17.23
C GLN A 24 17.30 12.89 18.13
N ARG A 25 17.08 12.43 19.37
CA ARG A 25 18.15 12.12 20.34
C ARG A 25 18.71 10.69 20.25
N THR A 26 17.97 9.74 19.67
CA THR A 26 18.43 8.35 19.50
C THR A 26 19.28 8.13 18.24
N SER A 27 19.35 9.10 17.33
CA SER A 27 20.12 8.99 16.08
C SER A 27 21.58 9.47 16.19
N ARG A 28 21.96 10.14 17.29
CA ARG A 28 23.33 10.68 17.48
C ARG A 28 24.21 9.91 18.48
N LEU A 29 23.71 8.83 19.08
CA LEU A 29 24.44 8.06 20.10
C LEU A 29 25.04 6.73 19.58
N ARG A 30 24.97 6.45 18.28
CA ARG A 30 25.51 5.19 17.68
C ARG A 30 26.78 5.33 16.84
N VAL A 31 27.43 6.50 16.84
CA VAL A 31 28.67 6.71 16.09
C VAL A 31 29.73 7.32 17.01
N SER A 32 30.25 6.56 17.98
CA SER A 32 31.42 7.00 18.79
C SER A 32 32.20 5.89 19.51
N ILE A 33 31.87 4.61 19.38
CA ILE A 33 32.65 3.57 20.06
C ILE A 33 33.10 2.54 19.02
N LEU A 34 34.39 2.62 18.68
CA LEU A 34 35.31 1.54 18.28
C LEU A 34 36.41 2.13 17.36
N LYS A 35 37.36 2.84 17.98
CA LYS A 35 38.73 2.89 17.49
C LYS A 35 39.63 2.34 18.62
N THR A 36 40.59 1.52 18.20
CA THR A 36 41.73 0.92 18.90
C THR A 36 41.50 -0.32 19.76
N ALA A 37 41.94 -1.49 19.25
CA ALA A 37 42.86 -2.42 19.93
C ALA A 37 43.23 -3.62 19.00
N PRO A 38 44.37 -4.31 19.24
CA PRO A 38 45.16 -4.99 18.19
C PRO A 38 45.22 -6.54 18.28
N VAL A 39 45.74 -7.13 17.19
CA VAL A 39 46.38 -8.47 17.06
C VAL A 39 45.58 -9.68 17.59
N THR A 40 44.87 -10.35 16.69
CA THR A 40 44.35 -11.70 16.93
C THR A 40 45.48 -12.73 16.81
N SER A 41 45.71 -13.44 17.92
CA SER A 41 46.74 -14.47 18.04
C SER A 41 46.42 -15.71 17.19
N ARG A 42 47.46 -16.44 16.80
CA ARG A 42 47.44 -17.64 15.93
C ARG A 42 46.49 -18.75 16.41
N LEU A 43 46.02 -18.70 17.65
CA LEU A 43 45.08 -19.64 18.25
C LEU A 43 43.61 -19.40 17.82
N GLU A 44 43.23 -18.18 17.41
CA GLU A 44 41.86 -17.90 16.92
C GLU A 44 41.63 -18.34 15.47
N ARG A 45 42.71 -18.57 14.70
CA ARG A 45 42.60 -19.10 13.33
C ARG A 45 42.24 -20.59 13.32
N GLN A 46 42.72 -21.36 14.31
CA GLN A 46 42.41 -22.80 14.38
C GLN A 46 40.99 -23.10 14.88
N ALA A 47 40.29 -22.13 15.48
CA ALA A 47 38.88 -22.29 15.85
C ALA A 47 37.89 -22.06 14.69
N ARG A 48 38.36 -21.55 13.53
CA ARG A 48 37.50 -21.23 12.37
C ARG A 48 37.40 -22.33 11.31
N GLU A 49 38.25 -23.36 11.37
CA GLU A 49 38.27 -24.42 10.34
C GLU A 49 37.52 -25.70 10.76
N GLY A 50 36.94 -25.75 11.98
CA GLY A 50 36.32 -26.96 12.54
C GLY A 50 34.80 -26.98 12.64
N ASN A 51 34.07 -25.98 12.15
CA ASN A 51 32.60 -25.94 12.33
C ASN A 51 31.85 -25.42 11.10
N SER A 52 32.06 -26.07 9.95
CA SER A 52 31.16 -25.99 8.79
C SER A 52 29.89 -26.83 9.02
N ARG A 53 29.21 -26.61 10.14
CA ARG A 53 27.83 -27.06 10.31
C ARG A 53 26.93 -25.91 9.85
N GLN A 54 26.31 -26.14 8.70
CA GLN A 54 25.27 -25.36 8.07
C GLN A 54 24.64 -24.30 9.00
N ILE A 55 25.02 -23.04 8.81
CA ILE A 55 24.15 -21.92 9.19
C ILE A 55 23.01 -21.97 8.19
N SER A 56 21.97 -22.70 8.55
CA SER A 56 20.67 -22.67 7.89
C SER A 56 20.28 -21.21 7.70
N LYS A 57 19.99 -20.83 6.46
CA LYS A 57 19.34 -19.56 6.12
C LYS A 57 18.18 -19.39 7.09
N HIS A 58 18.11 -18.25 7.78
CA HIS A 58 16.86 -17.82 8.40
C HIS A 58 15.90 -17.58 7.25
N GLN A 59 15.15 -18.62 6.90
CA GLN A 59 13.97 -18.56 6.09
C GLN A 59 12.98 -17.76 6.94
N GLU A 60 12.60 -16.56 6.48
CA GLU A 60 11.38 -15.95 7.00
C GLU A 60 10.29 -17.02 6.95
N PRO A 61 9.50 -17.19 8.01
CA PRO A 61 8.45 -18.20 7.98
C PRO A 61 7.48 -17.80 6.87
N GLU A 62 7.54 -18.50 5.74
CA GLU A 62 6.42 -18.56 4.82
C GLU A 62 5.31 -19.28 5.57
N ILE A 63 4.47 -18.49 6.22
CA ILE A 63 3.25 -18.96 6.83
C ILE A 63 2.29 -19.29 5.69
N ASP A 64 2.43 -20.51 5.16
CA ASP A 64 1.40 -21.13 4.34
C ASP A 64 0.28 -21.62 5.26
N PHE A 65 -0.52 -20.68 5.73
CA PHE A 65 -1.88 -21.00 6.11
C PHE A 65 -2.76 -20.74 4.89
N THR A 66 -3.39 -21.77 4.37
CA THR A 66 -4.79 -21.63 3.96
C THR A 66 -5.58 -21.25 5.22
N MET A 67 -5.50 -19.98 5.61
CA MET A 67 -6.16 -19.42 6.77
C MET A 67 -7.66 -19.56 6.59
N ALA A 68 -8.36 -19.89 7.67
CA ALA A 68 -9.81 -19.85 7.65
C ALA A 68 -10.30 -18.44 7.28
N ARG A 69 -11.50 -18.33 6.72
CA ARG A 69 -12.08 -17.02 6.32
C ARG A 69 -12.05 -16.00 7.47
N GLU A 70 -12.36 -16.45 8.69
CA GLU A 70 -12.35 -15.62 9.91
C GLU A 70 -10.96 -15.12 10.29
N GLU A 71 -9.93 -15.95 10.13
CA GLU A 71 -8.53 -15.56 10.38
C GLU A 71 -8.06 -14.52 9.36
N ASN A 72 -8.40 -14.68 8.08
CA ASN A 72 -8.13 -13.66 7.07
C ASN A 72 -8.83 -12.33 7.39
N LEU A 73 -10.07 -12.36 7.89
CA LEU A 73 -10.78 -11.15 8.31
C LEU A 73 -10.14 -10.48 9.53
N TYR A 74 -9.70 -11.26 10.50
CA TYR A 74 -8.96 -10.72 11.64
C TYR A 74 -7.67 -10.03 11.19
N MET A 75 -6.90 -10.69 10.32
CA MET A 75 -5.67 -10.14 9.78
C MET A 75 -5.91 -8.90 8.90
N ALA A 76 -7.00 -8.88 8.12
CA ALA A 76 -7.41 -7.72 7.33
C ALA A 76 -7.68 -6.51 8.23
N ARG A 77 -8.42 -6.68 9.34
CA ARG A 77 -8.69 -5.59 10.30
C ARG A 77 -7.41 -5.07 10.95
N LEU A 78 -6.52 -5.98 11.36
CA LEU A 78 -5.21 -5.59 11.92
C LEU A 78 -4.37 -4.80 10.89
N ALA A 79 -4.40 -5.21 9.63
CA ALA A 79 -3.72 -4.51 8.55
C ALA A 79 -4.33 -3.12 8.29
N GLU A 80 -5.65 -2.96 8.39
CA GLU A 80 -6.32 -1.66 8.34
C GLU A 80 -5.87 -0.74 9.49
N GLU A 81 -5.92 -1.24 10.73
CA GLU A 81 -5.54 -0.48 11.94
C GLU A 81 -4.06 -0.05 11.93
N THR A 82 -3.22 -0.78 11.22
CA THR A 82 -1.78 -0.49 11.07
C THR A 82 -1.43 0.19 9.76
N GLU A 83 -2.43 0.61 8.97
CA GLU A 83 -2.30 1.31 7.69
C GLU A 83 -1.49 0.52 6.64
N ARG A 84 -1.46 -0.82 6.76
CA ARG A 84 -0.79 -1.73 5.82
C ARG A 84 -1.76 -2.19 4.74
N TYR A 85 -2.12 -1.27 3.84
CA TYR A 85 -3.19 -1.51 2.87
C TYR A 85 -2.90 -2.64 1.86
N GLU A 86 -1.63 -2.88 1.52
CA GLU A 86 -1.22 -4.02 0.68
C GLU A 86 -1.55 -5.36 1.35
N ASP A 87 -1.26 -5.48 2.65
CA ASP A 87 -1.57 -6.69 3.44
C ASP A 87 -3.09 -6.85 3.62
N LEU A 88 -3.79 -5.74 3.87
CA LEU A 88 -5.26 -5.70 3.95
C LEU A 88 -5.89 -6.27 2.68
N VAL A 89 -5.49 -5.79 1.51
CA VAL A 89 -6.01 -6.28 0.22
C VAL A 89 -5.68 -7.75 0.01
N HIS A 90 -4.45 -8.18 0.36
CA HIS A 90 -4.05 -9.58 0.28
C HIS A 90 -4.96 -10.50 1.09
N PHE A 91 -5.24 -10.17 2.35
CA PHE A 91 -6.14 -10.97 3.18
C PHE A 91 -7.59 -10.92 2.68
N MET A 92 -8.07 -9.76 2.27
CA MET A 92 -9.43 -9.62 1.74
C MET A 92 -9.63 -10.37 0.42
N ARG A 93 -8.60 -10.51 -0.42
CA ARG A 93 -8.65 -11.34 -1.62
C ARG A 93 -8.96 -12.80 -1.27
N LYS A 94 -8.27 -13.36 -0.27
CA LYS A 94 -8.52 -14.72 0.24
C LYS A 94 -9.95 -14.87 0.78
N VAL A 95 -10.50 -13.83 1.42
CA VAL A 95 -11.90 -13.83 1.88
C VAL A 95 -12.86 -13.89 0.69
N VAL A 96 -12.62 -13.10 -0.36
CA VAL A 96 -13.46 -13.10 -1.58
C VAL A 96 -13.38 -14.44 -2.32
N GLU A 97 -12.18 -15.00 -2.43
CA GLU A 97 -11.94 -16.30 -3.09
C GLU A 97 -12.58 -17.49 -2.34
N SER A 98 -12.99 -17.32 -1.08
CA SER A 98 -13.77 -18.32 -0.33
C SER A 98 -15.19 -18.54 -0.88
N GLY A 99 -15.66 -17.66 -1.77
CA GLY A 99 -16.93 -17.78 -2.50
C GLY A 99 -18.18 -17.42 -1.70
N GLN A 100 -18.04 -16.97 -0.45
CA GLN A 100 -19.15 -16.46 0.35
C GLN A 100 -19.42 -14.98 0.06
N GLU A 101 -20.68 -14.59 -0.01
CA GLU A 101 -21.08 -13.19 -0.17
C GLU A 101 -20.51 -12.34 0.98
N LEU A 102 -19.96 -11.17 0.66
CA LEU A 102 -19.45 -10.25 1.66
C LEU A 102 -20.60 -9.50 2.34
N ASN A 103 -20.56 -9.42 3.67
CA ASN A 103 -21.44 -8.52 4.39
C ASN A 103 -20.99 -7.05 4.23
N ASP A 104 -21.80 -6.11 4.72
CA ASP A 104 -21.55 -4.67 4.55
C ASP A 104 -20.20 -4.22 5.11
N GLU A 105 -19.76 -4.78 6.24
CA GLU A 105 -18.50 -4.43 6.89
C GLU A 105 -17.31 -4.96 6.09
N GLU A 106 -17.38 -6.22 5.65
CA GLU A 106 -16.34 -6.85 4.83
C GLU A 106 -16.21 -6.17 3.46
N ARG A 107 -17.33 -5.80 2.86
CA ARG A 107 -17.37 -5.05 1.60
C ARG A 107 -16.75 -3.66 1.77
N ASN A 108 -17.05 -2.98 2.87
CA ASN A 108 -16.43 -1.69 3.20
C ASN A 108 -14.90 -1.86 3.37
N LEU A 109 -14.46 -2.88 4.11
CA LEU A 109 -13.05 -3.17 4.37
C LEU A 109 -12.27 -3.42 3.06
N LEU A 110 -12.84 -4.20 2.13
CA LEU A 110 -12.29 -4.40 0.79
C LEU A 110 -12.11 -3.07 0.05
N SER A 111 -13.15 -2.22 0.08
CA SER A 111 -13.14 -0.94 -0.62
C SER A 111 -12.12 0.04 -0.04
N VAL A 112 -11.94 0.05 1.29
CA VAL A 112 -10.94 0.87 1.98
C VAL A 112 -9.53 0.48 1.57
N GLY A 113 -9.23 -0.82 1.50
CA GLY A 113 -7.91 -1.31 1.09
C GLY A 113 -7.52 -0.82 -0.29
N TYR A 114 -8.30 -1.18 -1.31
CA TYR A 114 -7.97 -0.78 -2.69
C TYR A 114 -8.01 0.73 -2.92
N LYS A 115 -8.93 1.47 -2.27
CA LYS A 115 -8.99 2.94 -2.38
C LYS A 115 -7.68 3.58 -1.90
N ASN A 116 -7.11 3.09 -0.80
CA ASN A 116 -5.88 3.65 -0.26
C ASN A 116 -4.65 3.31 -1.11
N ILE A 117 -4.54 2.07 -1.60
CA ILE A 117 -3.46 1.68 -2.53
C ILE A 117 -3.50 2.55 -3.79
N VAL A 118 -4.64 2.58 -4.48
CA VAL A 118 -4.82 3.36 -5.71
C VAL A 118 -4.66 4.86 -5.46
N GLY A 119 -5.16 5.36 -4.33
CA GLY A 119 -4.96 6.75 -3.91
C GLY A 119 -3.48 7.13 -3.79
N GLY A 120 -2.66 6.25 -3.20
CA GLY A 120 -1.22 6.42 -3.09
C GLY A 120 -0.52 6.48 -4.45
N PHE A 121 -0.85 5.57 -5.37
CA PHE A 121 -0.31 5.59 -6.73
C PHE A 121 -0.72 6.84 -7.50
N ARG A 122 -1.99 7.24 -7.45
CA ARG A 122 -2.48 8.44 -8.15
C ARG A 122 -1.84 9.72 -7.62
N SER A 123 -1.65 9.84 -6.31
CA SER A 123 -0.96 11.00 -5.70
C SER A 123 0.52 11.06 -6.13
N SER A 124 1.19 9.90 -6.14
CA SER A 124 2.58 9.78 -6.58
C SER A 124 2.73 10.11 -8.07
N TRP A 125 1.83 9.60 -8.92
CA TRP A 125 1.81 9.86 -10.35
C TRP A 125 1.58 11.34 -10.67
N ARG A 126 0.61 12.00 -10.00
CA ARG A 126 0.39 13.45 -10.13
C ARG A 126 1.61 14.27 -9.73
N SER A 127 2.24 13.90 -8.61
CA SER A 127 3.45 14.59 -8.13
C SER A 127 4.61 14.43 -9.12
N LEU A 128 4.73 13.25 -9.73
CA LEU A 128 5.75 12.98 -10.72
C LEU A 128 5.54 13.76 -12.01
N ALA A 129 4.29 13.91 -12.49
CA ALA A 129 3.97 14.73 -13.64
C ALA A 129 4.40 16.21 -13.45
N LEU A 130 4.24 16.76 -12.23
CA LEU A 130 4.72 18.10 -11.90
C LEU A 130 6.25 18.21 -11.91
N ILE A 131 6.95 17.16 -11.45
CA ILE A 131 8.42 17.10 -11.49
C ILE A 131 8.91 16.99 -12.94
N GLU A 132 8.28 16.15 -13.75
CA GLU A 132 8.61 15.97 -15.17
C GLU A 132 8.45 17.29 -15.93
N GLN A 133 7.35 18.02 -15.73
CA GLN A 133 7.15 19.34 -16.35
C GLN A 133 8.25 20.34 -15.95
N ARG A 134 8.58 20.44 -14.66
CA ARG A 134 9.61 21.34 -14.17
C ARG A 134 11.00 21.01 -14.75
N ASP A 135 11.34 19.73 -14.85
CA ASP A 135 12.62 19.27 -15.40
C ASP A 135 12.70 19.43 -16.93
N LEU A 136 11.57 19.32 -17.64
CA LEU A 136 11.43 19.66 -19.06
C LEU A 136 11.72 21.15 -19.29
N ASP A 137 11.09 22.03 -18.51
CA ASP A 137 11.28 23.49 -18.62
C ASP A 137 12.73 23.91 -18.30
N ALA A 138 13.43 23.15 -17.45
CA ALA A 138 14.83 23.37 -17.09
C ALA A 138 15.84 22.76 -18.06
N GLY A 139 15.40 22.01 -19.09
CA GLY A 139 16.29 21.34 -20.05
C GLY A 139 17.13 20.21 -19.44
N SER A 140 16.59 19.50 -18.44
CA SER A 140 17.29 18.42 -17.73
C SER A 140 17.64 17.25 -18.66
N LEU A 141 18.85 16.72 -18.55
CA LEU A 141 19.26 15.49 -19.27
C LEU A 141 18.71 14.20 -18.61
N ARG A 142 17.92 14.32 -17.54
CA ARG A 142 17.41 13.18 -16.75
C ARG A 142 15.98 12.78 -17.09
N LEU A 143 15.41 13.30 -18.17
CA LEU A 143 14.02 13.04 -18.57
C LEU A 143 13.74 11.54 -18.74
N ASP A 144 14.69 10.78 -19.31
CA ASP A 144 14.55 9.33 -19.47
C ASP A 144 14.35 8.60 -18.13
N LEU A 145 15.02 9.03 -17.06
CA LEU A 145 14.84 8.44 -15.73
C LEU A 145 13.44 8.72 -15.18
N LEU A 146 12.93 9.94 -15.38
CA LEU A 146 11.60 10.34 -14.95
C LEU A 146 10.51 9.60 -15.72
N THR A 147 10.64 9.49 -17.05
CA THR A 147 9.70 8.76 -17.90
C THR A 147 9.66 7.27 -17.54
N ASN A 148 10.81 6.62 -17.31
CA ASN A 148 10.85 5.22 -16.86
C ASN A 148 10.19 5.02 -15.48
N TYR A 149 10.43 5.95 -14.54
CA TYR A 149 9.80 5.87 -13.22
C TYR A 149 8.29 6.10 -13.30
N ARG A 150 7.84 7.03 -14.16
CA ARG A 150 6.41 7.26 -14.42
C ARG A 150 5.76 6.02 -14.98
N ARG A 151 6.39 5.38 -15.98
CA ARG A 151 5.87 4.14 -16.56
C ARG A 151 5.70 3.03 -15.53
N ARG A 152 6.62 2.90 -14.58
CA ARG A 152 6.49 1.93 -13.48
C ARG A 152 5.26 2.20 -12.60
N LEU A 153 4.99 3.45 -12.25
CA LEU A 153 3.79 3.82 -11.46
C LEU A 153 2.50 3.56 -12.25
N GLU A 154 2.49 3.87 -13.55
CA GLU A 154 1.36 3.60 -14.44
C GLU A 154 1.04 2.10 -14.47
N LEU A 155 2.05 1.24 -14.63
CA LEU A 155 1.89 -0.22 -14.63
C LEU A 155 1.37 -0.75 -13.28
N GLN A 156 1.82 -0.18 -12.15
CA GLN A 156 1.32 -0.56 -10.82
C GLN A 156 -0.14 -0.16 -10.61
N LEU A 157 -0.52 1.04 -11.07
CA LEU A 157 -1.90 1.50 -11.02
C LEU A 157 -2.81 0.65 -11.92
N GLU A 158 -2.37 0.37 -13.14
CA GLU A 158 -3.05 -0.47 -14.13
C GLU A 158 -3.26 -1.88 -13.57
N ALA A 159 -2.21 -2.54 -13.07
CA ALA A 159 -2.29 -3.86 -12.48
C ALA A 159 -3.28 -3.92 -11.30
N THR A 160 -3.26 -2.90 -10.43
CA THR A 160 -4.18 -2.85 -9.28
C THR A 160 -5.63 -2.66 -9.72
N CYS A 161 -5.88 -1.80 -10.72
CA CYS A 161 -7.24 -1.60 -11.25
C CYS A 161 -7.76 -2.84 -11.99
N ASP A 162 -6.90 -3.48 -12.80
CA ASP A 162 -7.22 -4.74 -13.49
C ASP A 162 -7.49 -5.88 -12.49
N GLU A 163 -6.76 -5.94 -11.38
CA GLU A 163 -7.00 -6.91 -10.31
C GLU A 163 -8.40 -6.73 -9.69
N VAL A 164 -8.76 -5.51 -9.29
CA VAL A 164 -10.05 -5.23 -8.66
C VAL A 164 -11.21 -5.53 -9.60
N THR A 165 -11.12 -5.08 -10.85
CA THR A 165 -12.17 -5.30 -11.85
C THR A 165 -12.38 -6.78 -12.13
N GLN A 166 -11.29 -7.56 -12.21
CA GLN A 166 -11.38 -9.02 -12.33
C GLN A 166 -11.97 -9.68 -11.09
N LEU A 167 -11.62 -9.23 -9.89
CA LEU A 167 -12.17 -9.75 -8.63
C LEU A 167 -13.69 -9.50 -8.58
N ILE A 168 -14.12 -8.32 -9.02
CA ILE A 168 -15.54 -7.95 -9.12
C ILE A 168 -16.28 -8.88 -10.09
N ASP A 169 -15.77 -9.04 -11.31
CA ASP A 169 -16.43 -9.82 -12.35
C ASP A 169 -16.46 -11.32 -12.05
N LYS A 170 -15.38 -11.87 -11.48
CA LYS A 170 -15.25 -13.31 -11.24
C LYS A 170 -15.90 -13.78 -9.94
N HIS A 171 -15.92 -12.95 -8.90
CA HIS A 171 -16.33 -13.38 -7.56
C HIS A 171 -17.45 -12.55 -6.95
N LEU A 172 -17.39 -11.22 -7.02
CA LEU A 172 -18.30 -10.36 -6.24
C LEU A 172 -19.66 -10.19 -6.91
N LEU A 173 -19.71 -9.91 -8.22
CA LEU A 173 -20.98 -9.79 -8.95
C LEU A 173 -21.77 -11.11 -8.99
N PRO A 174 -21.14 -12.27 -9.24
CA PRO A 174 -21.85 -13.56 -9.22
C PRO A 174 -22.40 -13.94 -7.83
N THR A 175 -21.76 -13.51 -6.75
CA THR A 175 -22.20 -13.84 -5.37
C THR A 175 -23.18 -12.83 -4.79
N ALA A 176 -23.30 -11.63 -5.38
CA ALA A 176 -24.19 -10.59 -4.91
C ALA A 176 -25.67 -10.97 -5.08
N THR A 177 -26.40 -11.06 -3.97
CA THR A 177 -27.82 -11.45 -3.96
C THR A 177 -28.75 -10.25 -4.09
N SER A 178 -28.42 -9.13 -3.42
CA SER A 178 -29.25 -7.93 -3.42
C SER A 178 -28.89 -6.96 -4.55
N THR A 179 -29.88 -6.18 -5.00
CA THR A 179 -29.68 -5.11 -6.00
C THR A 179 -28.70 -4.05 -5.48
N ASP A 180 -28.74 -3.72 -4.18
CA ASP A 180 -27.85 -2.73 -3.57
C ASP A 180 -26.39 -3.22 -3.56
N CYS A 181 -26.15 -4.50 -3.27
CA CYS A 181 -24.82 -5.12 -3.38
C CYS A 181 -24.29 -5.05 -4.82
N LYS A 182 -25.14 -5.39 -5.81
CA LYS A 182 -24.75 -5.32 -7.23
C LYS A 182 -24.41 -3.91 -7.67
N ALA A 183 -25.27 -2.93 -7.34
CA ALA A 183 -25.04 -1.53 -7.64
C ALA A 183 -23.73 -1.01 -6.99
N PHE A 184 -23.44 -1.44 -5.76
CA PHE A 184 -22.17 -1.13 -5.09
C PHE A 184 -20.97 -1.63 -5.91
N TYR A 185 -20.98 -2.89 -6.34
CA TYR A 185 -19.85 -3.48 -7.08
C TYR A 185 -19.71 -2.91 -8.50
N LEU A 186 -20.82 -2.65 -9.19
CA LEU A 186 -20.81 -1.99 -10.50
C LEU A 186 -20.24 -0.57 -10.41
N LYS A 187 -20.68 0.21 -9.42
CA LYS A 187 -20.10 1.53 -9.14
C LYS A 187 -18.60 1.43 -8.84
N MET A 188 -18.20 0.47 -8.02
CA MET A 188 -16.80 0.24 -7.67
C MET A 188 -15.99 -0.09 -8.93
N LYS A 189 -16.46 -1.01 -9.77
CA LYS A 189 -15.83 -1.36 -11.06
C LYS A 189 -15.64 -0.13 -11.94
N ALA A 190 -16.68 0.67 -12.09
CA ALA A 190 -16.65 1.87 -12.90
C ALA A 190 -15.63 2.91 -12.39
N ASP A 191 -15.51 3.08 -11.07
CA ASP A 191 -14.48 3.93 -10.46
C ASP A 191 -13.05 3.45 -10.78
N TYR A 192 -12.78 2.13 -10.74
CA TYR A 192 -11.45 1.60 -11.10
C TYR A 192 -11.16 1.66 -12.60
N CYS A 193 -12.16 1.43 -13.46
CA CYS A 193 -12.01 1.71 -14.89
C CYS A 193 -11.71 3.19 -15.14
N ARG A 194 -12.37 4.11 -14.43
CA ARG A 194 -12.05 5.55 -14.52
C ARG A 194 -10.62 5.86 -14.06
N TYR A 195 -10.11 5.23 -13.01
CA TYR A 195 -8.70 5.42 -12.61
C TYR A 195 -7.72 4.88 -13.63
N MET A 196 -8.03 3.73 -14.25
CA MET A 196 -7.21 3.17 -15.31
C MET A 196 -7.18 4.08 -16.56
N SER A 197 -8.29 4.74 -16.91
CA SER A 197 -8.31 5.66 -18.06
C SER A 197 -7.49 6.94 -17.85
N GLU A 198 -7.22 7.35 -16.60
CA GLU A 198 -6.33 8.48 -16.31
C GLU A 198 -4.88 8.25 -16.77
N VAL A 199 -4.45 6.99 -16.88
CA VAL A 199 -3.08 6.60 -17.27
C VAL A 199 -2.99 5.79 -18.57
N ALA A 200 -4.12 5.34 -19.09
CA ALA A 200 -4.15 4.57 -20.33
C ALA A 200 -3.76 5.42 -21.55
N GLN A 201 -3.04 4.81 -22.49
CA GLN A 201 -2.69 5.42 -23.77
C GLN A 201 -3.48 4.76 -24.91
N ASP A 202 -3.76 5.57 -25.94
CA ASP A 202 -4.33 5.19 -27.23
C ASP A 202 -5.48 4.18 -27.19
N GLU A 203 -5.21 2.93 -27.52
CA GLU A 203 -6.21 1.88 -27.74
C GLU A 203 -6.80 1.35 -26.43
N LYS A 204 -5.98 1.27 -25.36
CA LYS A 204 -6.44 0.84 -24.03
C LYS A 204 -7.32 1.92 -23.39
N PHE A 205 -7.18 3.19 -23.76
CA PHE A 205 -8.07 4.24 -23.28
C PHE A 205 -9.53 4.02 -23.73
N ARG A 206 -9.75 3.69 -25.01
CA ARG A 206 -11.11 3.49 -25.57
C ARG A 206 -11.84 2.34 -24.89
N THR A 207 -11.19 1.19 -24.76
CA THR A 207 -11.80 0.00 -24.15
C THR A 207 -12.15 0.21 -22.68
N VAL A 208 -11.29 0.92 -21.95
CA VAL A 208 -11.50 1.22 -20.53
C VAL A 208 -12.66 2.20 -20.32
N VAL A 209 -12.78 3.23 -21.17
CA VAL A 209 -13.89 4.19 -21.12
C VAL A 209 -15.22 3.50 -21.44
N GLU A 210 -15.27 2.66 -22.46
CA GLU A 210 -16.48 1.90 -22.79
C GLU A 210 -16.89 0.93 -21.67
N THR A 211 -15.91 0.32 -20.99
CA THR A 211 -16.17 -0.58 -19.86
C THR A 211 -16.71 0.18 -18.66
N ALA A 212 -16.13 1.36 -18.35
CA ALA A 212 -16.62 2.23 -17.30
C ALA A 212 -18.06 2.69 -17.56
N HIS A 213 -18.36 3.08 -18.80
CA HIS A 213 -19.69 3.55 -19.18
C HIS A 213 -20.75 2.44 -19.01
N ARG A 214 -20.47 1.25 -19.55
CA ARG A 214 -21.36 0.10 -19.41
C ARG A 214 -21.62 -0.27 -17.95
N ALA A 215 -20.59 -0.24 -17.10
CA ALA A 215 -20.75 -0.52 -15.68
C ALA A 215 -21.58 0.53 -14.92
N TYR A 216 -21.73 1.75 -15.43
CA TYR A 216 -22.62 2.76 -14.84
C TYR A 216 -24.07 2.66 -15.33
N GLU A 217 -24.31 2.02 -16.48
CA GLU A 217 -25.65 1.91 -17.09
C GLU A 217 -26.39 0.63 -16.73
N GLU A 218 -25.69 -0.38 -16.24
CA GLU A 218 -26.23 -1.67 -15.76
C GLU A 218 -26.80 -1.58 -14.34
#